data_AF-A0A517MWL9-F1
#
_entry.id   AF-A0A517MWL9-F1
#
_cell.length_a   1.000
_cell.length_b   1.000
_cell.length_c   1.000
_cell.angle_alpha   90.00
_cell.angle_beta   90.00
_cell.angle_gamma   90.00
#
_symmetry.space_group_name_H-M   'P 1'
#
loop_
_entity.id
_entity.type
_entity.pdbx_description
1 polymer ?
#
loop_
_entity_poly.entity_id
_entity_poly.type
_entity_poly.pdbx_seq_one_letter_code
_entity_poly.pdbx_strand_id
1 'polypeptide(L)'
;MSSPWPPTLGATNLSSSNLPIPDPAAFRALTAQLDRFPALVFAGETTDLKRQLASVSNSDAFLLQGGDCAESFAEFSSDNIRDLFKVILQMAAVLTFAGRRPVAKVGRVAGQLVKPRSKPEETRDGESLHSYRGYIVNAIEFNGPARAPDPQRMLQSHNQSAATLNIVRALAQGGLADLHNVGEWMVGVINDPHLTERYDSHCDPRLNADQALELAFLVAATLRDHAST
;
A
#
# COMPACT_ATOMS: atom_id res chain seq x y z
N MET A 1 24.81 -14.48 21.33
CA MET A 1 24.96 -13.65 20.12
C MET A 1 24.33 -14.43 18.99
N SER A 2 23.10 -14.07 18.60
CA SER A 2 22.43 -14.67 17.44
C SER A 2 23.26 -14.38 16.19
N SER A 3 23.47 -15.40 15.35
CA SER A 3 24.10 -15.23 14.04
C SER A 3 23.47 -14.03 13.32
N PRO A 4 24.27 -13.14 12.70
CA PRO A 4 23.73 -11.99 11.99
C PRO A 4 22.74 -12.48 10.93
N TRP A 5 21.54 -11.91 10.95
CA TRP A 5 20.56 -12.09 9.88
C TRP A 5 21.24 -11.76 8.55
N PRO A 6 21.32 -12.69 7.58
CA PRO A 6 22.05 -12.41 6.35
C PRO A 6 21.36 -11.23 5.63
N PRO A 7 22.09 -10.19 5.23
CA PRO A 7 21.53 -9.04 4.51
C PRO A 7 21.01 -9.46 3.12
N THR A 8 21.53 -10.55 2.59
CA THR A 8 21.02 -11.20 1.39
C THR A 8 19.90 -12.16 1.76
N LEU A 9 18.67 -11.85 1.31
CA LEU A 9 17.67 -12.89 1.04
C LEU A 9 18.31 -13.86 0.04
N GLY A 10 18.96 -14.91 0.53
CA GLY A 10 19.55 -15.94 -0.32
C GLY A 10 18.46 -16.56 -1.20
N ALA A 11 18.80 -17.01 -2.40
CA ALA A 11 17.88 -17.73 -3.30
C ALA A 11 17.14 -18.89 -2.60
N THR A 12 17.70 -19.43 -1.52
CA THR A 12 17.12 -20.43 -0.62
C THR A 12 15.88 -19.96 0.16
N ASN A 13 15.70 -18.67 0.46
CA ASN A 13 14.52 -18.14 1.17
C ASN A 13 13.34 -17.80 0.24
N LEU A 14 13.54 -17.81 -1.09
CA LEU A 14 12.46 -17.62 -2.07
C LEU A 14 11.66 -18.90 -2.33
N SER A 15 12.04 -20.03 -1.71
CA SER A 15 11.43 -21.35 -1.91
C SER A 15 9.94 -21.42 -1.54
N SER A 16 9.43 -20.48 -0.74
CA SER A 16 8.01 -20.41 -0.37
C SER A 16 7.12 -19.83 -1.49
N SER A 17 7.71 -19.16 -2.48
CA SER A 17 6.93 -18.44 -3.52
C SER A 17 6.61 -19.29 -4.75
N ASN A 18 7.33 -20.41 -4.98
CA ASN A 18 7.26 -21.23 -6.21
C ASN A 18 7.25 -20.37 -7.48
N LEU A 19 8.03 -19.29 -7.50
CA LEU A 19 8.18 -18.40 -8.66
C LEU A 19 9.25 -18.97 -9.59
N PRO A 20 8.92 -19.39 -10.81
CA PRO A 20 9.95 -19.73 -11.78
C PRO A 20 10.72 -18.45 -12.15
N ILE A 21 12.04 -18.48 -12.01
CA ILE A 21 12.94 -17.42 -12.48
C ILE A 21 13.42 -17.87 -13.87
N PRO A 22 12.91 -17.29 -14.97
CA PRO A 22 13.17 -17.83 -16.31
C PRO A 22 14.64 -17.74 -16.71
N ASP A 23 15.34 -16.71 -16.22
CA ASP A 23 16.76 -16.51 -16.43
C ASP A 23 17.44 -16.12 -15.10
N PRO A 24 18.08 -17.08 -14.40
CA PRO A 24 18.79 -16.82 -13.16
C PRO A 24 19.97 -15.86 -13.32
N ALA A 25 20.61 -15.77 -14.50
CA ALA A 25 21.73 -14.87 -14.74
C ALA A 25 21.23 -13.43 -14.91
N ALA A 26 20.19 -13.20 -15.72
CA ALA A 26 19.55 -11.90 -15.85
C ALA A 26 18.95 -11.42 -14.52
N PHE A 27 18.33 -12.31 -13.74
CA PHE A 27 17.82 -11.99 -12.42
C PHE A 27 18.94 -11.56 -11.46
N ARG A 28 20.08 -12.26 -11.43
CA ARG A 28 21.25 -11.86 -10.62
C ARG A 28 21.84 -10.52 -11.07
N ALA A 29 21.94 -10.29 -12.38
CA ALA A 29 22.45 -9.03 -12.91
C ALA A 29 21.54 -7.85 -12.53
N LEU A 30 20.22 -8.05 -12.61
CA LEU A 30 19.22 -7.04 -12.27
C LEU A 30 19.16 -6.75 -10.77
N THR A 31 19.23 -7.77 -9.93
CA THR A 31 19.30 -7.59 -8.47
C THR A 31 20.56 -6.83 -8.07
N ALA A 32 21.73 -7.16 -8.64
CA ALA A 32 22.96 -6.39 -8.46
C ALA A 32 22.87 -4.94 -9.00
N GLN A 33 21.98 -4.67 -9.94
CA GLN A 33 21.68 -3.31 -10.38
C GLN A 33 20.81 -2.57 -9.35
N LEU A 34 19.73 -3.19 -8.88
CA LEU A 34 18.85 -2.62 -7.85
C LEU A 34 19.58 -2.37 -6.52
N ASP A 35 20.55 -3.20 -6.15
CA ASP A 35 21.37 -3.01 -4.94
C ASP A 35 22.16 -1.69 -4.96
N ARG A 36 22.39 -1.12 -6.14
CA ARG A 36 23.08 0.18 -6.32
C ARG A 36 22.11 1.36 -6.39
N PHE A 37 20.81 1.12 -6.46
CA PHE A 37 19.82 2.19 -6.53
C PHE A 37 19.65 2.85 -5.16
N PRO A 38 19.30 4.15 -5.12
CA PRO A 38 18.98 4.81 -3.86
C PRO A 38 17.85 4.09 -3.12
N ALA A 39 17.97 4.05 -1.79
CA ALA A 39 16.89 3.58 -0.93
C ALA A 39 15.67 4.50 -1.08
N LEU A 40 14.47 3.92 -1.05
CA LEU A 40 13.22 4.69 -1.12
C LEU A 40 12.99 5.52 0.15
N VAL A 41 13.41 5.01 1.31
CA VAL A 41 13.27 5.67 2.62
C VAL A 41 14.61 5.71 3.35
N PHE A 42 14.81 6.74 4.15
CA PHE A 42 15.98 6.87 5.01
C PHE A 42 15.76 6.14 6.35
N ALA A 43 16.84 5.63 6.95
CA ALA A 43 16.77 4.91 8.23
C ALA A 43 16.20 5.76 9.38
N GLY A 44 16.40 7.08 9.35
CA GLY A 44 15.79 8.03 10.30
C GLY A 44 14.27 7.96 10.26
N GLU A 45 13.67 7.92 9.07
CA GLU A 45 12.22 7.85 8.89
C GLU A 45 11.63 6.55 9.44
N THR A 46 12.33 5.42 9.25
CA THR A 46 11.94 4.14 9.86
C THR A 46 12.01 4.19 11.38
N THR A 47 13.02 4.89 11.93
CA THR A 47 13.16 5.08 13.38
C THR A 47 12.03 5.96 13.93
N ASP A 48 11.65 6.99 13.18
CA ASP A 48 10.55 7.89 13.53
C ASP A 48 9.21 7.16 13.51
N LEU A 49 8.94 6.36 12.46
CA LEU A 49 7.77 5.49 12.39
C LEU A 49 7.73 4.50 13.56
N LYS A 50 8.86 3.89 13.91
CA LYS A 50 8.95 2.98 15.06
C LYS A 50 8.56 3.66 16.37
N ARG A 51 8.95 4.92 16.57
CA ARG A 51 8.51 5.71 17.75
C ARG A 51 7.00 5.98 17.72
N GLN A 52 6.44 6.35 16.57
CA GLN A 52 4.98 6.53 16.44
C GLN A 52 4.21 5.24 16.72
N LEU A 53 4.69 4.10 16.21
CA LEU A 53 4.07 2.80 16.47
C LEU A 53 4.18 2.38 17.93
N ALA A 54 5.26 2.74 18.63
CA ALA A 54 5.37 2.53 20.07
C ALA A 54 4.29 3.32 20.85
N SER A 55 4.02 4.57 20.46
CA SER A 55 2.90 5.34 21.01
C SER A 55 1.55 4.68 20.73
N VAL A 56 1.35 4.13 19.53
CA VAL A 56 0.12 3.36 19.21
C VAL A 56 -0.01 2.14 20.11
N SER A 57 1.07 1.36 20.29
CA SER A 57 1.05 0.18 21.17
C SER A 57 0.76 0.53 22.63
N ASN A 58 1.19 1.71 23.09
CA ASN A 58 0.88 2.22 24.42
C ASN A 58 -0.51 2.88 24.51
N SER A 59 -1.31 2.83 23.45
CA SER A 59 -2.60 3.51 23.31
C SER A 59 -2.51 5.04 23.32
N ASP A 60 -1.34 5.66 23.29
CA ASP A 60 -1.20 7.12 23.24
C ASP A 60 -1.50 7.71 21.86
N ALA A 61 -1.60 6.87 20.83
CA ALA A 61 -1.91 7.23 19.45
C ALA A 61 -2.78 6.17 18.77
N PHE A 62 -3.32 6.49 17.59
CA PHE A 62 -4.08 5.58 16.75
C PHE A 62 -3.34 5.32 15.42
N LEU A 63 -3.38 4.08 14.89
CA LEU A 63 -2.80 3.76 13.58
C LEU A 63 -3.90 3.78 12.51
N LEU A 64 -3.71 4.63 11.51
CA LEU A 64 -4.46 4.61 10.27
C LEU A 64 -3.56 4.07 9.14
N GLN A 65 -3.90 2.88 8.64
CA GLN A 65 -3.25 2.30 7.48
C GLN A 65 -4.25 2.08 6.35
N GLY A 66 -3.98 2.61 5.16
CA GLY A 66 -4.90 2.55 4.03
C GLY A 66 -4.21 2.75 2.68
N GLY A 67 -4.85 2.31 1.60
CA GLY A 67 -4.34 2.40 0.24
C GLY A 67 -4.75 1.21 -0.61
N ASP A 68 -4.21 1.15 -1.82
CA ASP A 68 -4.64 0.20 -2.82
C ASP A 68 -4.37 -1.25 -2.40
N CYS A 69 -5.25 -2.15 -2.86
CA CYS A 69 -5.06 -3.58 -2.63
C CYS A 69 -3.79 -4.04 -3.37
N ALA A 70 -3.60 -3.61 -4.62
CA ALA A 70 -2.30 -3.59 -5.30
C ALA A 70 -2.24 -2.42 -6.26
N GLU A 71 -1.09 -1.77 -6.28
CA GLU A 71 -0.76 -0.78 -7.28
C GLU A 71 -0.67 -1.46 -8.66
N SER A 72 -0.95 -0.70 -9.71
CA SER A 72 -0.79 -1.13 -11.09
C SER A 72 0.11 -0.18 -11.86
N PHE A 73 0.73 -0.68 -12.92
CA PHE A 73 1.50 0.18 -13.83
C PHE A 73 0.58 1.03 -14.72
N ALA A 74 -0.62 0.54 -15.00
CA ALA A 74 -1.59 1.22 -15.88
C ALA A 74 -2.30 2.39 -15.18
N GLU A 75 -2.55 2.29 -13.87
CA GLU A 75 -3.25 3.32 -13.09
C GLU A 75 -2.26 4.24 -12.35
N PHE A 76 -0.99 4.23 -12.74
CA PHE A 76 0.02 5.12 -12.18
C PHE A 76 -0.21 6.56 -12.66
N SER A 77 -0.85 7.38 -11.82
CA SER A 77 -1.11 8.80 -12.10
C SER A 77 -0.96 9.65 -10.84
N SER A 78 -0.55 10.91 -11.02
CA SER A 78 -0.46 11.89 -9.93
C SER A 78 -1.82 12.17 -9.30
N ASP A 79 -2.91 12.10 -10.08
CA ASP A 79 -4.27 12.30 -9.58
C ASP A 79 -4.69 11.18 -8.62
N ASN A 80 -4.46 9.91 -8.98
CA ASN A 80 -4.78 8.77 -8.11
C ASN A 80 -4.00 8.83 -6.79
N ILE A 81 -2.70 9.17 -6.86
CA ILE A 81 -1.85 9.33 -5.66
C ILE A 81 -2.36 10.46 -4.78
N ARG A 82 -2.72 11.60 -5.38
CA ARG A 82 -3.27 12.75 -4.65
C ARG A 82 -4.60 12.42 -4.00
N ASP A 83 -5.48 11.73 -4.70
CA ASP A 83 -6.83 11.45 -4.21
C ASP A 83 -6.79 10.40 -3.09
N LEU A 84 -5.93 9.37 -3.20
CA LEU A 84 -5.62 8.47 -2.08
C LEU A 84 -5.07 9.23 -0.87
N PHE A 85 -4.11 10.14 -1.10
CA PHE A 85 -3.52 10.95 -0.04
C PHE A 85 -4.57 11.80 0.68
N LYS A 86 -5.51 12.42 -0.07
CA LYS A 86 -6.64 13.17 0.50
C LYS A 86 -7.52 12.31 1.38
N VAL A 87 -7.89 11.11 0.94
CA VAL A 87 -8.73 10.19 1.74
C VAL A 87 -8.05 9.84 3.06
N ILE A 88 -6.76 9.52 3.04
CA ILE A 88 -5.99 9.24 4.27
C ILE A 88 -5.99 10.46 5.20
N LEU A 89 -5.83 11.67 4.67
CA LEU A 89 -5.84 12.90 5.48
C LEU A 89 -7.23 13.21 6.07
N GLN A 90 -8.30 13.05 5.29
CA GLN A 90 -9.68 13.24 5.75
C GLN A 90 -10.00 12.28 6.92
N MET A 91 -9.71 10.99 6.75
CA MET A 91 -9.90 9.99 7.80
C MET A 91 -9.04 10.31 9.03
N ALA A 92 -7.78 10.68 8.84
CA ALA A 92 -6.89 11.03 9.95
C ALA A 92 -7.40 12.25 10.74
N ALA A 93 -7.95 13.26 10.06
CA ALA A 93 -8.52 14.44 10.71
C ALA A 93 -9.74 14.07 11.57
N VAL A 94 -10.67 13.28 11.03
CA VAL A 94 -11.85 12.77 11.74
C VAL A 94 -11.44 11.98 13.00
N LEU A 95 -10.52 11.02 12.83
CA LEU A 95 -10.04 10.16 13.92
C LEU A 95 -9.26 10.95 14.98
N THR A 96 -8.45 11.92 14.58
CA THR A 96 -7.69 12.77 15.51
C THR A 96 -8.64 13.61 16.37
N PHE A 97 -9.64 14.24 15.76
CA PHE A 97 -10.59 15.09 16.47
C PHE A 97 -11.44 14.30 17.47
N ALA A 98 -11.96 13.14 17.03
CA ALA A 98 -12.83 12.33 17.88
C ALA A 98 -12.06 11.55 18.96
N GLY A 99 -10.92 10.96 18.61
CA GLY A 99 -10.10 10.17 19.52
C GLY A 99 -9.26 11.00 20.48
N ARG A 100 -9.13 12.32 20.26
CA ARG A 100 -8.28 13.24 21.04
C ARG A 100 -6.83 12.76 21.20
N ARG A 101 -6.35 12.00 20.22
CA ARG A 101 -5.02 11.37 20.20
C ARG A 101 -4.39 11.53 18.81
N PRO A 102 -3.05 11.60 18.71
CA PRO A 102 -2.38 11.62 17.42
C PRO A 102 -2.71 10.38 16.58
N VAL A 103 -2.84 10.56 15.27
CA VAL A 103 -2.98 9.45 14.30
C VAL A 103 -1.67 9.26 13.54
N ALA A 104 -1.05 8.10 13.69
CA ALA A 104 0.05 7.63 12.83
C ALA A 104 -0.54 7.16 11.49
N LYS A 105 -0.06 7.73 10.38
CA LYS A 105 -0.61 7.52 9.02
C LYS A 105 0.36 6.67 8.21
N VAL A 106 -0.10 5.53 7.69
CA VAL A 106 0.71 4.61 6.87
C VAL A 106 -0.02 4.31 5.56
N GLY A 107 0.56 4.71 4.44
CA GLY A 107 0.02 4.39 3.12
C GLY A 107 0.39 2.98 2.67
N ARG A 108 -0.56 2.25 2.09
CA ARG A 108 -0.28 1.10 1.21
C ARG A 108 -0.01 1.62 -0.19
N VAL A 109 1.21 2.12 -0.40
CA VAL A 109 1.59 2.91 -1.58
C VAL A 109 3.10 2.79 -1.80
N ALA A 110 3.58 3.05 -3.02
CA ALA A 110 4.99 3.04 -3.38
C ALA A 110 5.70 1.69 -3.12
N GLY A 111 5.04 0.58 -3.49
CA GLY A 111 5.65 -0.75 -3.45
C GLY A 111 4.69 -1.93 -3.36
N GLN A 112 3.37 -1.70 -3.28
CA GLN A 112 2.34 -2.73 -3.16
C GLN A 112 2.03 -3.36 -4.53
N LEU A 113 3.06 -3.84 -5.22
CA LEU A 113 2.99 -4.36 -6.60
C LEU A 113 3.01 -5.89 -6.68
N VAL A 114 3.03 -6.58 -5.52
CA VAL A 114 3.00 -8.05 -5.39
C VAL A 114 1.62 -8.54 -4.95
N LYS A 115 1.20 -9.68 -5.47
CA LYS A 115 0.03 -10.44 -5.03
C LYS A 115 0.40 -11.88 -4.66
N PRO A 116 0.28 -12.30 -3.38
CA PRO A 116 0.38 -13.71 -3.03
C PRO A 116 -0.77 -14.48 -3.67
N ARG A 117 -0.51 -15.73 -4.06
CA ARG A 117 -1.50 -16.61 -4.70
C ARG A 117 -1.46 -17.99 -4.07
N SER A 118 -2.63 -18.54 -3.80
CA SER A 118 -2.77 -19.88 -3.21
C SER A 118 -2.41 -21.01 -4.19
N LYS A 119 -2.52 -20.75 -5.51
CA LYS A 119 -2.14 -21.69 -6.57
C LYS A 119 -1.07 -21.06 -7.47
N PRO A 120 -0.07 -21.83 -7.93
CA PRO A 120 0.96 -21.33 -8.82
C PRO A 120 0.44 -21.05 -10.24
N GLU A 121 -0.61 -21.75 -10.65
CA GLU A 121 -1.23 -21.68 -11.97
C GLU A 121 -2.71 -21.30 -11.86
N GLU A 122 -3.22 -20.69 -12.92
CA GLU A 122 -4.60 -20.30 -13.12
C GLU A 122 -5.07 -20.94 -14.42
N THR A 123 -6.18 -21.68 -14.36
CA THR A 123 -6.76 -22.33 -15.53
C THR A 123 -8.04 -21.60 -15.93
N ARG A 124 -8.14 -21.21 -17.20
CA ARG A 124 -9.36 -20.64 -17.82
C ARG A 124 -9.58 -21.33 -19.15
N ASP A 125 -10.82 -21.72 -19.43
CA ASP A 125 -11.22 -22.34 -20.71
C ASP A 125 -10.35 -23.51 -21.17
N GLY A 126 -9.82 -24.29 -20.22
CA GLY A 126 -8.96 -25.46 -20.47
C GLY A 126 -7.46 -25.15 -20.67
N GLU A 127 -7.07 -23.88 -20.78
CA GLU A 127 -5.66 -23.45 -20.80
C GLU A 127 -5.18 -23.14 -19.39
N SER A 128 -4.01 -23.65 -19.00
CA SER A 128 -3.39 -23.38 -17.70
C SER A 128 -2.13 -22.54 -17.87
N LEU A 129 -2.10 -21.38 -17.20
CA LEU A 129 -1.00 -20.43 -17.24
C LEU A 129 -0.54 -20.08 -15.82
N HIS A 130 0.64 -19.47 -15.68
CA HIS A 130 1.05 -18.93 -14.39
C HIS A 130 0.02 -17.95 -13.83
N SER A 131 -0.24 -18.08 -12.53
CA SER A 131 -1.08 -17.14 -11.82
C SER A 131 -0.48 -15.74 -11.87
N TYR A 132 -1.32 -14.72 -12.05
CA TYR A 132 -0.95 -13.33 -11.88
C TYR A 132 -0.51 -13.10 -10.43
N ARG A 133 0.70 -12.57 -10.23
CA ARG A 133 1.33 -12.40 -8.92
C ARG A 133 1.71 -10.95 -8.62
N GLY A 134 1.07 -10.02 -9.32
CA GLY A 134 1.35 -8.60 -9.20
C GLY A 134 2.28 -8.10 -10.30
N TYR A 135 2.17 -6.82 -10.63
CA TYR A 135 2.87 -6.18 -11.75
C TYR A 135 4.39 -6.23 -11.67
N ILE A 136 4.98 -6.44 -10.49
CA ILE A 136 6.42 -6.66 -10.32
C ILE A 136 6.88 -8.03 -10.82
N VAL A 137 5.97 -9.01 -10.95
CA VAL A 137 6.26 -10.37 -11.42
C VAL A 137 5.83 -10.55 -12.87
N ASN A 138 4.53 -10.36 -13.14
CA ASN A 138 3.93 -10.62 -14.45
C ASN A 138 2.68 -9.73 -14.65
N ALA A 139 2.12 -9.75 -15.85
CA ALA A 139 0.96 -8.93 -16.19
C ALA A 139 -0.38 -9.66 -15.86
N ILE A 140 -1.48 -8.90 -15.80
CA ILE A 140 -2.79 -9.43 -15.39
C ILE A 140 -3.46 -10.21 -16.53
N GLU A 141 -3.16 -9.86 -17.77
CA GLU A 141 -3.68 -10.43 -18.99
C GLU A 141 -3.45 -11.95 -19.02
N PHE A 142 -4.48 -12.71 -19.41
CA PHE A 142 -4.42 -14.17 -19.44
C PHE A 142 -3.93 -14.64 -20.81
N ASN A 143 -2.61 -14.54 -21.04
CA ASN A 143 -1.93 -15.14 -22.19
C ASN A 143 -0.50 -15.53 -21.81
N GLY A 144 0.09 -16.49 -22.54
CA GLY A 144 1.42 -17.04 -22.25
C GLY A 144 2.51 -15.98 -22.01
N PRO A 145 2.75 -15.05 -22.96
CA PRO A 145 3.75 -13.99 -22.78
C PRO A 145 3.48 -13.07 -21.58
N ALA A 146 2.24 -12.66 -21.35
CA ALA A 146 1.88 -11.79 -20.23
C ALA A 146 2.06 -12.44 -18.86
N ARG A 147 1.81 -13.76 -18.77
CA ARG A 147 1.91 -14.52 -17.51
C ARG A 147 3.32 -15.03 -17.21
N ALA A 148 4.23 -15.00 -18.18
CA ALA A 148 5.64 -15.29 -17.95
C ALA A 148 6.24 -14.27 -16.96
N PRO A 149 6.96 -14.72 -15.90
CA PRO A 149 7.66 -13.80 -15.01
C PRO A 149 8.73 -12.99 -15.75
N ASP A 150 8.83 -11.69 -15.49
CA ASP A 150 9.81 -10.82 -16.12
C ASP A 150 10.58 -10.01 -15.06
N PRO A 151 11.88 -10.33 -14.82
CA PRO A 151 12.71 -9.60 -13.86
C PRO A 151 12.79 -8.09 -14.13
N GLN A 152 12.67 -7.63 -15.38
CA GLN A 152 12.74 -6.20 -15.71
C GLN A 152 11.65 -5.39 -15.02
N ARG A 153 10.51 -6.02 -14.69
CA ARG A 153 9.43 -5.41 -13.93
C ARG A 153 9.85 -4.98 -12.53
N MET A 154 10.91 -5.54 -11.95
CA MET A 154 11.45 -5.08 -10.67
C MET A 154 12.07 -3.67 -10.79
N LEU A 155 12.78 -3.38 -11.88
CA LEU A 155 13.32 -2.04 -12.14
C LEU A 155 12.19 -1.03 -12.38
N GLN A 156 11.19 -1.41 -13.18
CA GLN A 156 9.99 -0.60 -13.39
C GLN A 156 9.27 -0.31 -12.07
N SER A 157 9.12 -1.33 -11.22
CA SER A 157 8.48 -1.22 -9.90
C SER A 157 9.24 -0.27 -8.97
N HIS A 158 10.57 -0.35 -8.94
CA HIS A 158 11.39 0.57 -8.15
C HIS A 158 11.20 2.02 -8.61
N ASN A 159 11.29 2.27 -9.92
CA ASN A 159 11.13 3.60 -10.49
C ASN A 159 9.74 4.20 -10.21
N GLN A 160 8.68 3.39 -10.36
CA GLN A 160 7.32 3.80 -10.00
C GLN A 160 7.23 4.11 -8.50
N SER A 161 7.77 3.26 -7.64
CA SER A 161 7.76 3.47 -6.19
C SER A 161 8.49 4.77 -5.79
N ALA A 162 9.64 5.04 -6.41
CA ALA A 162 10.40 6.27 -6.17
C ALA A 162 9.62 7.51 -6.62
N ALA A 163 8.99 7.46 -7.80
CA ALA A 163 8.17 8.56 -8.31
C ALA A 163 6.92 8.80 -7.46
N THR A 164 6.21 7.73 -7.07
CA THR A 164 5.06 7.79 -6.16
C THR A 164 5.45 8.43 -4.84
N LEU A 165 6.54 7.97 -4.22
CA LEU A 165 6.98 8.48 -2.93
C LEU A 165 7.42 9.94 -3.01
N ASN A 166 8.04 10.35 -4.12
CA ASN A 166 8.37 11.75 -4.36
C ASN A 166 7.11 12.63 -4.39
N ILE A 167 6.05 12.18 -5.08
CA ILE A 167 4.76 12.89 -5.10
C ILE A 167 4.15 12.95 -3.70
N VAL A 168 4.10 11.82 -2.98
CA VAL A 168 3.55 11.77 -1.60
C VAL A 168 4.30 12.74 -0.67
N ARG A 169 5.64 12.80 -0.77
CA ARG A 169 6.46 13.76 -0.01
C ARG A 169 6.15 15.20 -0.39
N ALA A 170 6.03 15.49 -1.68
CA ALA A 170 5.68 16.82 -2.17
C ALA A 170 4.28 17.26 -1.69
N LEU A 171 3.29 16.36 -1.67
CA LEU A 171 1.96 16.65 -1.15
C LEU A 171 1.97 16.86 0.37
N ALA A 172 2.74 16.06 1.11
CA ALA A 172 2.87 16.18 2.55
C ALA A 172 3.57 17.46 2.99
N GLN A 173 4.57 17.94 2.24
CA GLN A 173 5.34 19.14 2.58
C GLN A 173 4.81 20.41 1.89
N GLY A 174 4.12 20.27 0.76
CA GLY A 174 3.69 21.37 -0.11
C GLY A 174 2.34 22.00 0.24
N GLY A 175 1.85 21.82 1.47
CA GLY A 175 0.63 22.49 1.97
C GLY A 175 -0.68 21.72 1.80
N LEU A 176 -0.71 20.61 1.04
CA LEU A 176 -1.90 19.74 0.97
C LEU A 176 -2.11 18.95 2.28
N ALA A 177 -1.15 18.92 3.20
CA ALA A 177 -1.33 18.38 4.54
C ALA A 177 -1.56 19.46 5.61
N ASP A 178 -1.73 20.73 5.21
CA ASP A 178 -2.01 21.82 6.14
C ASP A 178 -3.45 21.78 6.66
N LEU A 179 -3.61 21.67 7.97
CA LEU A 179 -4.91 21.59 8.63
C LEU A 179 -5.80 22.82 8.39
N HIS A 180 -5.24 23.97 8.02
CA HIS A 180 -6.04 25.15 7.65
C HIS A 180 -6.89 24.90 6.39
N ASN A 181 -6.48 23.96 5.54
CA ASN A 181 -7.17 23.60 4.30
C ASN A 181 -8.12 22.40 4.47
N VAL A 182 -8.36 21.93 5.71
CA VAL A 182 -9.25 20.79 5.99
C VAL A 182 -10.65 21.00 5.42
N GLY A 183 -11.15 22.24 5.42
CA GLY A 183 -12.42 22.58 4.79
C GLY A 183 -12.45 22.26 3.29
N GLU A 184 -11.38 22.58 2.55
CA GLU A 184 -11.29 22.30 1.12
C GLU A 184 -11.27 20.80 0.80
N TRP A 185 -10.76 19.97 1.72
CA TRP A 185 -10.77 18.52 1.55
C TRP A 185 -12.07 17.90 2.01
N MET A 186 -12.72 18.44 3.05
CA MET A 186 -14.01 17.92 3.54
C MET A 186 -15.21 18.40 2.70
N VAL A 187 -15.06 19.42 1.86
CA VAL A 187 -16.09 19.86 0.90
C VAL A 187 -16.14 18.88 -0.28
N GLY A 188 -16.73 17.73 0.00
CA GLY A 188 -16.95 16.62 -0.92
C GLY A 188 -17.65 15.43 -0.24
N VAL A 189 -18.15 15.62 0.99
CA VAL A 189 -18.75 14.54 1.79
C VAL A 189 -20.18 14.24 1.32
N ILE A 190 -20.27 13.14 0.57
CA ILE A 190 -21.22 12.03 0.63
C ILE A 190 -22.70 12.35 0.28
N ASN A 191 -23.08 11.98 -0.95
CA ASN A 191 -24.44 11.62 -1.36
C ASN A 191 -24.36 10.50 -2.40
N ASP A 192 -23.99 9.29 -1.99
CA ASP A 192 -24.14 8.08 -2.83
C ASP A 192 -25.23 7.17 -2.24
N PRO A 193 -26.42 7.09 -2.86
CA PRO A 193 -27.50 6.21 -2.40
C PRO A 193 -27.16 4.71 -2.49
N HIS A 194 -26.03 4.31 -3.09
CA HIS A 194 -25.60 2.91 -3.25
C HIS A 194 -24.58 2.44 -2.20
N LEU A 195 -24.29 3.23 -1.16
CA LEU A 195 -23.31 2.90 -0.12
C LEU A 195 -23.61 1.55 0.58
N THR A 196 -24.89 1.18 0.68
CA THR A 196 -25.40 -0.08 1.25
C THR A 196 -25.18 -1.31 0.36
N GLU A 197 -24.93 -1.14 -0.95
CA GLU A 197 -24.92 -2.25 -1.92
C GLU A 197 -23.56 -2.95 -2.06
N ARG A 198 -22.52 -2.53 -1.31
CA ARG A 198 -21.14 -3.04 -1.48
C ARG A 198 -20.47 -3.60 -0.21
N TYR A 199 -21.26 -3.90 0.84
CA TYR A 199 -20.79 -4.64 2.02
C TYR A 199 -20.84 -6.18 1.84
N ASP A 200 -20.86 -6.70 0.61
CA ASP A 200 -21.12 -8.12 0.29
C ASP A 200 -20.01 -9.11 0.68
N SER A 201 -18.86 -8.64 1.19
CA SER A 201 -17.78 -9.51 1.67
C SER A 201 -17.26 -9.08 3.03
N HIS A 202 -17.52 -9.91 4.04
CA HIS A 202 -16.92 -9.80 5.38
C HIS A 202 -15.37 -9.88 5.37
N CYS A 203 -14.75 -10.32 4.26
CA CYS A 203 -13.34 -10.70 4.21
C CYS A 203 -12.46 -9.85 3.26
N ASP A 204 -13.03 -8.99 2.42
CA ASP A 204 -12.28 -8.04 1.56
C ASP A 204 -13.20 -6.89 1.10
N PRO A 205 -13.70 -6.03 2.00
CA PRO A 205 -14.45 -4.86 1.57
C PRO A 205 -13.45 -3.86 0.98
N ARG A 206 -13.34 -3.85 -0.36
CA ARG A 206 -12.65 -2.77 -1.08
C ARG A 206 -13.51 -1.53 -0.95
N LEU A 207 -13.25 -0.75 0.08
CA LEU A 207 -13.95 0.48 0.34
C LEU A 207 -13.58 1.51 -0.74
N ASN A 208 -14.58 2.18 -1.30
CA ASN A 208 -14.35 3.44 -2.00
C ASN A 208 -14.04 4.56 -0.96
N ALA A 209 -13.73 5.76 -1.45
CA ALA A 209 -13.40 6.91 -0.59
C ALA A 209 -14.50 7.23 0.42
N ASP A 210 -15.76 7.20 0.00
CA ASP A 210 -16.92 7.54 0.84
C ASP A 210 -17.11 6.51 1.96
N GLN A 211 -17.03 5.23 1.62
CA GLN A 211 -17.14 4.13 2.59
C GLN A 211 -15.98 4.14 3.60
N ALA A 212 -14.76 4.46 3.16
CA ALA A 212 -13.62 4.60 4.05
C ALA A 212 -13.83 5.75 5.05
N LEU A 213 -14.41 6.87 4.60
CA LEU A 213 -14.71 8.01 5.45
C LEU A 213 -15.87 7.73 6.43
N GLU A 214 -16.93 7.06 5.96
CA GLU A 214 -18.02 6.59 6.83
C GLU A 214 -17.47 5.71 7.96
N LEU A 215 -16.62 4.74 7.63
CA LEU A 215 -15.97 3.89 8.62
C LEU A 215 -15.15 4.71 9.62
N ALA A 216 -14.42 5.74 9.17
CA ALA A 216 -13.68 6.62 10.06
C ALA A 216 -14.60 7.37 11.03
N PHE A 217 -15.78 7.82 10.59
CA PHE A 217 -16.79 8.43 11.47
C PHE A 217 -17.38 7.45 12.49
N LEU A 218 -17.65 6.21 12.08
CA LEU A 218 -18.13 5.16 12.98
C LEU A 218 -17.10 4.82 14.06
N VAL A 219 -15.84 4.61 13.66
CA VAL A 219 -14.73 4.37 14.59
C VAL A 219 -14.53 5.57 15.52
N ALA A 220 -14.59 6.79 14.98
CA ALA A 220 -14.54 8.02 15.76
C ALA A 220 -15.64 8.08 16.84
N ALA A 221 -16.87 7.68 16.52
CA ALA A 221 -17.96 7.61 17.49
C ALA A 221 -17.62 6.61 18.62
N THR A 222 -17.18 5.39 18.27
CA THR A 222 -16.78 4.37 19.25
C THR A 222 -15.65 4.86 20.17
N LEU A 223 -14.65 5.57 19.62
CA LEU A 223 -13.54 6.12 20.40
C LEU A 223 -14.00 7.17 21.42
N ARG A 224 -14.99 8.00 21.07
CA ARG A 224 -15.56 8.99 22.02
C ARG A 224 -16.29 8.32 23.17
N ASP A 225 -17.05 7.27 22.88
CA ASP A 225 -17.83 6.55 23.89
C ASP A 225 -16.90 5.87 24.90
N HIS A 226 -15.79 5.29 24.45
CA HIS A 226 -14.80 4.67 25.33
C HIS A 226 -13.99 5.69 26.15
N ALA A 227 -13.76 6.89 25.61
CA ALA A 227 -13.06 7.95 26.33
C ALA A 227 -13.91 8.65 27.41
N SER A 228 -15.22 8.39 27.45
CA SER A 228 -16.18 8.96 28.42
C SER A 228 -16.60 7.99 29.53
N THR A 229 -16.00 6.80 29.56
CA THR A 229 -16.10 5.78 30.63
C THR A 229 -14.80 5.65 31.39
#